data_AF-A0A4R6Z813-F1
#
_entry.id   AF-A0A4R6Z813-F1
#
_cell.length_a   1.000
_cell.length_b   1.000
_cell.length_c   1.000
_cell.angle_alpha   90.00
_cell.angle_beta   90.00
_cell.angle_gamma   90.00
#
_symmetry.space_group_name_H-M   'P 1'
#
loop_
_entity.id
_entity.type
_entity.pdbx_description
1 polymer ?
#
loop_
_entity_poly.entity_id
_entity_poly.type
_entity_poly.pdbx_seq_one_letter_code
_entity_poly.pdbx_strand_id
1 'polypeptide(L)'
;MLSLCVIGAAGSTIHCPRRPDLVMEAHLPRLQSAIEAFHARCGQLPVQLEDLLPSRDSTGCHGPQRMTPSALRDYWGQPFVYAVTSAGHEFRLLSIGADRRPGTADDIVLGDTHKPWRPSYRPPFEWRRVPVQLAILLLLGMVVRAVVLTGRWLVRRLRSVWHRRSG
;
A
#
# COMPACT_ATOMS: atom_id res chain seq x y z
N MET A 1 -9.54 24.67 -11.29
CA MET A 1 -9.45 24.92 -9.83
C MET A 1 -8.14 24.34 -9.36
N LEU A 2 -7.11 25.18 -9.29
CA LEU A 2 -5.72 24.80 -8.99
C LEU A 2 -5.49 24.95 -7.49
N SER A 3 -5.14 23.87 -6.80
CA SER A 3 -4.79 23.90 -5.39
C SER A 3 -3.27 24.09 -5.28
N LEU A 4 -2.86 25.26 -4.78
CA LEU A 4 -1.46 25.62 -4.53
C LEU A 4 -0.87 24.79 -3.38
N CYS A 5 0.36 24.33 -3.57
CA CYS A 5 1.20 23.78 -2.52
C CYS A 5 2.15 24.90 -2.04
N VAL A 6 1.88 25.46 -0.87
CA VAL A 6 2.84 26.25 -0.07
C VAL A 6 3.56 25.21 0.80
N ILE A 7 4.89 25.18 0.91
CA ILE A 7 5.67 25.98 1.84
C ILE A 7 7.16 25.95 1.40
N GLY A 8 7.76 27.13 1.30
CA GLY A 8 9.19 27.33 1.16
C GLY A 8 9.50 28.83 1.05
N ALA A 9 9.93 29.42 2.16
CA ALA A 9 10.47 30.78 2.15
C ALA A 9 11.60 30.87 1.12
N ALA A 10 11.57 31.91 0.28
CA ALA A 10 12.45 32.14 -0.87
C ALA A 10 12.22 31.22 -2.10
N GLY A 11 11.18 31.55 -2.88
CA GLY A 11 11.30 31.79 -4.32
C GLY A 11 11.67 30.65 -5.27
N SER A 12 11.84 29.40 -4.82
CA SER A 12 12.00 28.24 -5.72
C SER A 12 10.67 27.52 -5.88
N THR A 13 10.02 27.70 -7.03
CA THR A 13 8.88 26.87 -7.43
C THR A 13 9.38 25.44 -7.64
N ILE A 14 9.13 24.56 -6.69
CA ILE A 14 9.36 23.12 -6.87
C ILE A 14 8.30 22.63 -7.87
N HIS A 15 8.68 22.61 -9.14
CA HIS A 15 7.92 21.94 -10.19
C HIS A 15 8.11 20.45 -9.99
N CYS A 16 7.23 19.80 -9.22
CA CYS A 16 7.19 18.34 -9.21
C CYS A 16 6.73 17.88 -10.60
N PRO A 17 7.60 17.25 -11.42
CA PRO A 17 7.15 16.71 -12.69
C PRO A 17 6.08 15.65 -12.38
N ARG A 18 4.89 15.85 -12.93
CA ARG A 18 3.80 14.89 -12.80
C ARG A 18 4.23 13.63 -13.57
N ARG A 19 4.65 12.59 -12.85
CA ARG A 19 5.07 11.30 -13.40
C ARG A 19 3.85 10.50 -13.88
N PRO A 20 3.54 10.48 -15.19
CA PRO A 20 2.34 9.84 -15.71
C PRO A 20 2.34 8.33 -15.45
N ASP A 21 3.53 7.73 -15.52
CA ASP A 21 3.83 6.35 -15.16
C ASP A 21 3.29 5.99 -13.77
N LEU A 22 3.59 6.81 -12.74
CA LEU A 22 3.11 6.56 -11.39
C LEU A 22 1.59 6.69 -11.25
N VAL A 23 0.97 7.63 -11.97
CA VAL A 23 -0.48 7.78 -11.99
C VAL A 23 -1.12 6.52 -12.57
N MET A 24 -0.52 5.97 -13.63
CA MET A 24 -1.00 4.76 -14.29
C MET A 24 -0.77 3.48 -13.48
N GLU A 25 0.39 3.35 -12.82
CA GLU A 25 0.65 2.27 -11.88
C GLU A 25 -0.37 2.23 -10.74
N ALA A 26 -0.84 3.39 -10.28
CA ALA A 26 -1.89 3.47 -9.26
C ALA A 26 -3.31 3.27 -9.81
N HIS A 27 -3.51 3.43 -11.12
CA HIS A 27 -4.82 3.29 -11.77
C HIS A 27 -5.14 1.84 -12.12
N LEU A 28 -4.18 1.08 -12.65
CA LEU A 28 -4.37 -0.31 -13.06
C LEU A 28 -4.97 -1.20 -11.95
N PRO A 29 -4.52 -1.15 -10.68
CA PRO A 29 -5.14 -1.92 -9.60
C PRO A 29 -6.60 -1.56 -9.33
N ARG A 30 -7.01 -0.30 -9.57
CA ARG A 30 -8.41 0.10 -9.41
C ARG A 30 -9.29 -0.52 -10.49
N LEU A 31 -8.76 -0.59 -11.72
CA LEU A 31 -9.45 -1.24 -12.82
C LEU A 31 -9.52 -2.76 -12.59
N GLN A 32 -8.46 -3.37 -12.04
CA GLN A 32 -8.45 -4.76 -11.57
C GLN A 32 -9.59 -5.05 -10.60
N SER A 33 -9.69 -4.28 -9.51
CA SER A 33 -10.73 -4.47 -8.50
C SER A 33 -12.13 -4.30 -9.09
N ALA A 34 -12.30 -3.45 -10.11
CA ALA A 34 -13.58 -3.30 -10.79
C ALA A 34 -13.94 -4.53 -11.63
N ILE A 35 -12.97 -5.14 -12.33
CA ILE A 35 -13.14 -6.39 -13.09
C ILE A 35 -13.48 -7.55 -12.14
N GLU A 36 -12.77 -7.66 -11.02
CA GLU A 36 -13.02 -8.67 -10.00
C GLU A 36 -14.41 -8.51 -9.38
N ALA A 37 -14.82 -7.28 -9.08
CA ALA A 37 -16.16 -6.99 -8.57
C ALA A 37 -17.26 -7.33 -9.59
N PHE A 38 -17.01 -7.10 -10.88
CA PHE A 38 -17.92 -7.52 -11.95
C PHE A 38 -18.04 -9.04 -11.99
N HIS A 39 -16.92 -9.76 -11.98
CA HIS A 39 -16.90 -11.23 -11.97
C HIS A 39 -17.61 -11.81 -10.75
N ALA A 40 -17.37 -11.25 -9.56
CA ALA A 40 -18.03 -11.69 -8.33
C ALA A 40 -19.56 -11.54 -8.39
N ARG A 41 -20.06 -10.57 -9.16
CA ARG A 41 -21.48 -10.28 -9.28
C ARG A 41 -22.17 -11.02 -10.42
N CYS A 42 -21.46 -11.23 -11.52
CA CYS A 42 -22.00 -11.80 -12.75
C CYS A 42 -21.59 -13.25 -13.00
N GLY A 43 -20.64 -13.78 -12.24
CA GLY A 43 -20.07 -15.11 -12.43
C GLY A 43 -19.21 -15.27 -13.69
N GLN A 44 -18.98 -14.18 -14.43
CA GLN A 44 -18.17 -14.15 -15.65
C GLN A 44 -17.36 -12.86 -15.72
N LEU A 45 -16.15 -12.95 -16.28
CA LEU A 45 -15.34 -11.77 -16.59
C LEU A 45 -16.03 -10.94 -17.67
N PRO A 46 -15.83 -9.61 -17.68
CA PRO A 46 -16.34 -8.76 -18.76
C PRO A 46 -15.71 -9.18 -20.09
N VAL A 47 -16.49 -9.12 -21.18
CA VAL A 47 -15.95 -9.42 -22.53
C VAL A 47 -15.06 -8.27 -22.99
N GLN A 48 -15.45 -7.05 -22.62
CA GLN A 48 -14.78 -5.81 -22.94
C GLN A 48 -14.83 -4.87 -21.73
N LEU A 49 -13.87 -3.95 -21.62
CA LEU A 49 -13.79 -3.06 -20.44
C LEU A 49 -14.99 -2.11 -20.33
N GLU A 50 -15.66 -1.85 -21.43
CA GLU A 50 -16.87 -1.03 -21.52
C GLU A 50 -18.03 -1.64 -20.72
N ASP A 51 -18.03 -2.96 -20.49
CA ASP A 51 -19.04 -3.64 -19.67
C ASP A 51 -18.94 -3.23 -18.19
N LEU A 52 -17.80 -2.64 -17.79
CA LEU A 52 -17.62 -2.07 -16.45
C LEU A 52 -18.31 -0.71 -16.28
N LEU A 53 -18.79 -0.10 -17.37
CA LEU A 53 -19.55 1.14 -17.27
C LEU A 53 -20.91 0.86 -16.61
N PRO A 54 -21.42 1.82 -15.84
CA PRO A 54 -22.78 1.71 -15.32
C PRO A 54 -23.78 1.66 -16.48
N SER A 55 -24.48 0.53 -16.62
CA SER A 55 -25.61 0.39 -17.55
C SER A 55 -26.91 0.85 -16.89
N ARG A 56 -27.85 1.33 -17.70
CA ARG A 56 -29.24 1.59 -17.30
C ARG A 56 -30.13 0.35 -17.37
N ASP A 57 -29.64 -0.73 -17.98
CA ASP A 57 -30.41 -1.96 -18.14
C ASP A 57 -30.50 -2.77 -16.85
N SER A 58 -31.67 -3.36 -16.65
CA SER A 58 -32.09 -4.08 -15.45
C SER A 58 -31.50 -5.49 -15.32
N THR A 59 -30.60 -5.90 -16.23
CA THR A 59 -29.96 -7.23 -16.22
C THR A 59 -29.00 -7.45 -15.04
N GLY A 60 -28.79 -6.45 -14.18
CA GLY A 60 -28.06 -6.57 -12.91
C GLY A 60 -26.53 -6.67 -13.05
N CYS A 61 -26.04 -6.94 -14.26
CA CYS A 61 -24.63 -7.09 -14.59
C CYS A 61 -24.04 -5.81 -15.17
N HIS A 62 -23.37 -5.03 -14.33
CA HIS A 62 -22.66 -3.79 -14.68
C HIS A 62 -21.45 -3.62 -13.75
N GLY A 63 -20.48 -2.78 -14.11
CA GLY A 63 -19.36 -2.51 -13.21
C GLY A 63 -19.74 -1.61 -12.02
N PRO A 64 -18.74 -1.09 -11.29
CA PRO A 64 -18.95 -0.13 -10.22
C PRO A 64 -19.66 1.14 -10.71
N GLN A 65 -20.63 1.66 -9.95
CA GLN A 65 -21.43 2.83 -10.35
C GLN A 65 -20.62 4.11 -10.66
N ARG A 66 -19.40 4.23 -10.12
CA ARG A 66 -18.52 5.40 -10.31
C ARG A 66 -17.53 5.22 -11.47
N MET A 67 -17.63 4.13 -12.23
CA MET A 67 -16.77 3.93 -13.41
C MET A 67 -17.17 4.91 -14.52
N THR A 68 -16.19 5.52 -15.16
CA THR A 68 -16.40 6.51 -16.24
C THR A 68 -15.68 6.07 -17.51
N PRO A 69 -16.12 6.50 -18.70
CA PRO A 69 -15.43 6.18 -19.95
C PRO A 69 -13.96 6.64 -19.96
N SER A 70 -13.65 7.76 -19.29
CA SER A 70 -12.27 8.25 -19.12
C SER A 70 -11.41 7.33 -18.24
N ALA A 71 -12.01 6.57 -17.31
CA ALA A 71 -11.28 5.62 -16.48
C ALA A 71 -10.89 4.34 -17.24
N LEU A 72 -11.49 4.10 -18.41
CA LEU A 72 -11.14 2.98 -19.31
C LEU A 72 -10.03 3.34 -20.31
N ARG A 73 -9.44 4.53 -20.16
CA ARG A 73 -8.30 4.99 -20.94
C ARG A 73 -7.12 5.23 -20.02
N ASP A 74 -5.92 5.07 -20.56
CA ASP A 74 -4.72 5.44 -19.86
C ASP A 74 -4.51 6.96 -19.84
N TYR A 75 -3.46 7.39 -19.14
CA TYR A 75 -3.11 8.81 -18.97
C TYR A 75 -2.79 9.49 -20.31
N TRP A 76 -2.33 8.73 -21.30
CA TRP A 76 -2.02 9.20 -22.64
C TRP A 76 -3.21 9.11 -23.61
N GLY A 77 -4.39 8.74 -23.10
CA GLY A 77 -5.64 8.64 -23.84
C GLY A 77 -5.82 7.37 -24.67
N GLN A 78 -4.88 6.42 -24.56
CA GLN A 78 -4.96 5.13 -25.26
C GLN A 78 -5.92 4.18 -24.53
N PRO A 79 -6.63 3.31 -25.26
CA PRO A 79 -7.37 2.22 -24.66
C PRO A 79 -6.41 1.21 -24.02
N PHE A 80 -6.83 0.57 -22.91
CA PHE A 80 -6.08 -0.54 -22.36
C PHE A 80 -6.16 -1.77 -23.24
N VAL A 81 -5.07 -2.53 -23.28
CA VAL A 81 -5.07 -3.88 -23.84
C VAL A 81 -5.59 -4.82 -22.76
N TYR A 82 -6.82 -5.31 -22.96
CA TYR A 82 -7.49 -6.27 -22.09
C TYR A 82 -7.64 -7.60 -22.82
N ALA A 83 -7.25 -8.69 -22.16
CA ALA A 83 -7.42 -10.04 -22.70
C ALA A 83 -7.77 -11.00 -21.57
N VAL A 84 -8.81 -11.80 -21.77
CA VAL A 84 -9.19 -12.89 -20.87
C VAL A 84 -8.42 -14.14 -21.27
N THR A 85 -7.72 -14.76 -20.32
CA THR A 85 -6.96 -16.00 -20.51
C THR A 85 -7.64 -17.15 -19.75
N SER A 86 -7.16 -18.38 -19.96
CA SER A 86 -7.50 -19.53 -19.11
C SER A 86 -9.01 -19.76 -18.93
N ALA A 87 -9.73 -19.89 -20.05
CA ALA A 87 -11.17 -20.19 -20.11
C ALA A 87 -12.09 -19.27 -19.29
N GLY A 88 -11.68 -18.03 -19.01
CA GLY A 88 -12.52 -17.06 -18.29
C GLY A 88 -12.19 -16.86 -16.81
N HIS A 89 -11.09 -17.44 -16.33
CA HIS A 89 -10.68 -17.32 -14.92
C HIS A 89 -9.54 -16.33 -14.68
N GLU A 90 -8.80 -15.95 -15.72
CA GLU A 90 -7.67 -15.04 -15.63
C GLU A 90 -7.82 -13.93 -16.66
N PHE A 91 -7.22 -12.77 -16.39
CA PHE A 91 -7.16 -11.69 -17.36
C PHE A 91 -5.82 -10.97 -17.31
N ARG A 92 -5.44 -10.40 -18.44
CA ARG A 92 -4.31 -9.50 -18.59
C ARG A 92 -4.82 -8.10 -18.87
N LEU A 93 -4.17 -7.12 -18.24
CA LEU A 93 -4.44 -5.70 -18.45
C LEU A 93 -3.11 -4.95 -18.62
N LEU A 94 -3.00 -4.19 -19.70
CA LEU A 94 -1.78 -3.48 -20.10
C LEU A 94 -2.10 -2.06 -20.60
N SER A 95 -1.26 -1.09 -20.22
CA SER A 95 -1.18 0.23 -20.86
C SER A 95 0.05 0.27 -21.77
N ILE A 96 -0.12 0.71 -23.02
CA ILE A 96 0.94 0.80 -24.04
C ILE A 96 1.84 2.04 -23.91
N GLY A 97 1.83 2.67 -22.73
CA GLY A 97 2.70 3.79 -22.43
C GLY A 97 2.50 5.05 -23.27
N ALA A 98 3.51 5.91 -23.23
CA ALA A 98 3.54 7.19 -23.90
C ALA A 98 3.87 7.04 -25.40
N ASP A 99 4.65 6.03 -25.75
CA ASP A 99 5.14 5.80 -27.10
C ASP A 99 4.09 5.16 -28.01
N ARG A 100 3.01 4.62 -27.42
CA ARG A 100 1.88 3.98 -28.09
C ARG A 100 2.29 2.75 -28.90
N ARG A 101 3.36 2.08 -28.49
CA ARG A 101 3.90 0.90 -29.16
C ARG A 101 3.91 -0.25 -28.16
N PRO A 102 3.18 -1.34 -28.41
CA PRO A 102 3.21 -2.49 -27.50
C PRO A 102 4.59 -3.16 -27.52
N GLY A 103 5.00 -3.71 -26.38
CA GLY A 103 6.23 -4.46 -26.20
C GLY A 103 7.46 -3.59 -25.91
N THR A 104 7.28 -2.32 -25.58
CA THR A 104 8.36 -1.39 -25.27
C THR A 104 8.54 -1.23 -23.76
N ALA A 105 9.57 -0.46 -23.34
CA ALA A 105 9.94 -0.35 -21.93
C ALA A 105 8.98 0.52 -21.10
N ASP A 106 8.13 1.32 -21.74
CA ASP A 106 7.12 2.17 -21.10
C ASP A 106 5.74 1.49 -20.98
N ASP A 107 5.62 0.25 -21.44
CA ASP A 107 4.47 -0.60 -21.18
C ASP A 107 4.28 -0.83 -19.66
N ILE A 108 3.05 -0.63 -19.19
CA ILE A 108 2.69 -0.86 -17.78
C ILE A 108 1.71 -2.02 -17.74
N VAL A 109 2.22 -3.20 -17.38
CA VAL A 109 1.45 -4.43 -17.24
C VAL A 109 1.01 -4.60 -15.78
N LEU A 110 -0.25 -4.99 -15.61
CA LEU A 110 -0.77 -5.51 -14.36
C LEU A 110 -0.71 -7.05 -14.41
N GLY A 111 0.16 -7.64 -13.58
CA GLY A 111 0.50 -9.07 -13.63
C GLY A 111 1.87 -9.32 -14.28
N ASP A 112 2.52 -10.44 -13.96
CA ASP A 112 3.95 -10.62 -14.20
C ASP A 112 4.36 -10.60 -15.68
N THR A 113 5.23 -9.65 -16.02
CA THR A 113 6.52 -9.97 -16.64
C THR A 113 7.53 -8.87 -16.23
N HIS A 114 8.27 -9.10 -15.13
CA HIS A 114 9.53 -8.40 -14.78
C HIS A 114 9.47 -6.96 -14.20
N LYS A 115 8.63 -6.69 -13.20
CA LYS A 115 8.96 -5.66 -12.18
C LYS A 115 9.36 -6.35 -10.87
N PRO A 116 10.51 -6.04 -10.25
CA PRO A 116 10.74 -6.46 -8.87
C PRO A 116 9.63 -5.85 -8.03
N TRP A 117 8.78 -6.71 -7.47
CA TRP A 117 7.66 -6.35 -6.62
C TRP A 117 8.09 -5.30 -5.59
N ARG A 118 7.72 -4.03 -5.80
CA ARG A 118 7.74 -3.04 -4.73
C ARG A 118 6.41 -3.18 -4.02
N PRO A 119 6.37 -3.62 -2.75
CA PRO A 119 5.13 -3.69 -2.00
C PRO A 119 4.48 -2.30 -1.99
N SER A 120 3.37 -2.13 -2.71
CA SER A 120 2.43 -1.03 -2.46
C SER A 120 1.74 -1.19 -1.10
N TYR A 121 1.92 -2.34 -0.47
CA TYR A 121 1.63 -2.60 0.93
C TYR A 121 2.75 -2.05 1.84
N ARG A 122 2.54 -0.88 2.45
CA ARG A 122 3.14 -0.67 3.78
C ARG A 122 2.33 -1.54 4.74
N PRO A 123 2.89 -2.63 5.30
CA PRO A 123 2.16 -3.36 6.33
C PRO A 123 1.74 -2.38 7.43
N PRO A 124 0.46 -2.31 7.82
CA PRO A 124 0.14 -1.76 9.12
C PRO A 124 0.98 -2.53 10.14
N PHE A 125 1.75 -1.77 10.93
CA PHE A 125 2.51 -2.21 12.10
C PHE A 125 3.05 -3.65 12.01
N GLU A 126 4.28 -3.80 11.52
CA GLU A 126 4.96 -5.08 11.41
C GLU A 126 5.30 -5.64 12.81
N TRP A 127 4.46 -6.55 13.33
CA TRP A 127 4.62 -7.20 14.66
C TRP A 127 5.97 -7.92 14.87
N ARG A 128 6.79 -8.03 13.81
CA ARG A 128 8.11 -8.67 13.85
C ARG A 128 9.20 -7.80 14.50
N ARG A 129 8.96 -6.50 14.70
CA ARG A 129 9.90 -5.58 15.41
C ARG A 129 9.49 -5.25 16.85
N VAL A 130 8.33 -5.70 17.33
CA VAL A 130 7.93 -5.53 18.73
C VAL A 130 8.65 -6.45 19.74
N PRO A 131 9.15 -7.68 19.42
CA PRO A 131 9.72 -8.52 20.47
C PRO A 131 11.01 -7.93 21.03
N VAL A 132 11.83 -7.26 20.20
CA VAL A 132 13.11 -6.69 20.68
C VAL A 132 12.86 -5.47 21.57
N GLN A 133 11.96 -4.56 21.19
CA GLN A 133 11.66 -3.39 22.01
C GLN A 133 10.99 -3.77 23.34
N LEU A 134 10.05 -4.72 23.34
CA LEU A 134 9.46 -5.24 24.58
C LEU A 134 10.49 -5.98 25.44
N ALA A 135 11.36 -6.80 24.85
CA ALA A 135 12.43 -7.48 25.58
C ALA A 135 13.42 -6.49 26.21
N ILE A 136 13.80 -5.43 25.48
CA ILE A 136 14.65 -4.36 26.01
C ILE A 136 13.97 -3.66 27.18
N LEU A 137 12.69 -3.29 27.07
CA LEU A 137 11.95 -2.64 28.14
C LEU A 137 11.79 -3.54 29.38
N LEU A 138 11.55 -4.84 29.19
CA LEU A 138 11.48 -5.81 30.29
C LEU A 138 12.83 -5.99 30.97
N LEU A 139 13.93 -6.07 30.21
CA LEU A 139 15.29 -6.15 30.74
C LEU A 139 15.65 -4.89 31.54
N LEU A 140 15.37 -3.70 30.99
CA LEU A 140 15.56 -2.43 31.69
C LEU A 140 14.76 -2.38 33.00
N GLY A 141 13.49 -2.78 32.97
CA GLY A 141 12.66 -2.88 34.16
C GLY A 141 13.20 -3.85 35.21
N MET A 142 13.72 -5.01 34.79
CA MET A 142 14.33 -6.00 35.68
C MET A 142 15.61 -5.47 36.33
N VAL A 143 16.49 -4.82 35.56
CA VAL A 143 17.73 -4.20 36.06
C VAL A 143 17.42 -3.12 37.09
N VAL A 144 16.47 -2.22 36.80
CA VAL A 144 16.05 -1.17 37.73
C VAL A 144 15.53 -1.78 39.04
N ARG A 145 14.68 -2.82 38.96
CA ARG A 145 14.18 -3.52 40.16
C ARG A 145 15.31 -4.17 40.96
N ALA A 146 16.27 -4.81 40.29
CA ALA A 146 17.41 -5.45 40.94
C ALA A 146 18.25 -4.42 41.71
N VAL A 147 18.56 -3.27 41.11
CA VAL A 147 19.33 -2.18 41.74
C VAL A 147 18.59 -1.61 42.96
N VAL A 148 17.27 -1.41 42.87
CA VAL A 148 16.47 -0.93 44.00
C VAL A 148 16.45 -1.96 45.14
N LEU A 149 16.33 -3.26 44.83
CA LEU A 149 16.30 -4.31 45.83
C LEU A 149 17.66 -4.49 46.52
N THR A 150 18.76 -4.48 45.77
CA THR A 150 20.12 -4.57 46.36
C THR A 150 20.45 -3.35 47.20
N GLY A 151 20.08 -2.15 46.74
CA GLY A 151 20.20 -0.92 47.54
C GLY A 151 19.42 -1.00 48.86
N ARG A 152 18.15 -1.43 48.82
CA ARG A 152 17.33 -1.62 50.03
C ARG A 152 17.89 -2.68 50.96
N TRP A 153 18.41 -3.78 50.42
CA TRP A 153 19.04 -4.83 51.22
C TRP A 153 20.32 -4.32 51.89
N LEU A 154 21.16 -3.57 51.18
CA LEU A 154 22.40 -3.00 51.72
C LEU A 154 22.12 -2.03 52.87
N VAL A 155 21.14 -1.13 52.70
CA VAL A 155 20.71 -0.20 53.76
C VAL A 155 20.22 -0.96 55.00
N ARG A 156 19.42 -2.01 54.82
CA ARG A 156 18.96 -2.86 55.94
C ARG A 156 20.13 -3.56 56.64
N ARG A 157 21.11 -4.07 55.87
CA ARG A 157 22.27 -4.75 56.42
C ARG A 157 23.17 -3.80 57.21
N LEU A 158 23.46 -2.61 56.68
CA LEU A 158 24.22 -1.57 57.38
C LEU A 158 23.52 -1.13 58.68
N ARG A 159 22.20 -0.94 58.66
CA ARG A 159 21.43 -0.62 59.87
C ARG A 159 21.54 -1.72 60.95
N SER A 160 21.52 -2.99 60.54
CA SER A 160 21.67 -4.14 61.47
C SER A 160 23.07 -4.29 62.06
N VAL A 161 24.11 -3.81 61.36
CA VAL A 161 25.49 -3.79 61.85
C VAL A 161 25.69 -2.61 62.79
N TRP A 162 25.10 -1.45 62.48
CA TRP A 162 25.18 -0.27 63.33
C TRP A 162 24.53 -0.50 64.69
N HIS A 163 23.34 -1.10 64.77
CA HIS A 163 22.71 -1.43 66.06
C HIS A 163 23.51 -2.39 66.94
N ARG A 164 24.43 -3.19 66.38
CA ARG A 164 25.30 -4.10 67.13
C ARG A 164 26.59 -3.45 67.65
N ARG A 165 26.92 -2.23 67.20
CA ARG A 165 28.08 -1.48 67.70
C ARG A 165 27.72 -0.42 68.75
N SER A 166 26.44 -0.11 68.92
CA SER A 166 25.95 0.95 69.81
C SER A 166 25.42 0.42 71.16
N GLY A 167 25.57 -0.87 71.44
CA GLY A 167 25.29 -1.49 72.75
C GLY A 167 26.51 -2.26 73.20
#